data_AF-T2HQ18-F1
#
_entry.id   AF-T2HQ18-F1
#
_cell.length_a   1.000
_cell.length_b   1.000
_cell.length_c   1.000
_cell.angle_alpha   90.00
_cell.angle_beta   90.00
_cell.angle_gamma   90.00
#
_symmetry.space_group_name_H-M   'P 1'
#
loop_
_entity.id
_entity.type
_entity.pdbx_description
1 polymer ?
#
loop_
_entity_poly.entity_id
_entity_poly.type
_entity_poly.pdbx_seq_one_letter_code
_entity_poly.pdbx_strand_id
1 'polypeptide(L)'
;MVTVFMYSFILFMINTLLLLLGLIINKRSYSDREKNSPFECGFDPSIYTRAPFSMRFFLLTVIFLIFDIEIILLIPLVTNIMASNTHWPLTSSILFMFILLMGLYHEWNQGSLNWMK
;
A
#
# COMPACT_ATOMS: atom_id res chain seq x y z
N MET A 1 11.04 24.36 2.62
CA MET A 1 9.59 24.24 2.88
C MET A 1 8.76 24.92 1.79
N VAL A 2 8.86 26.24 1.60
CA VAL A 2 8.09 26.95 0.54
C VAL A 2 8.36 26.39 -0.86
N THR A 3 9.62 26.09 -1.20
CA THR A 3 10.00 25.48 -2.48
C THR A 3 9.36 24.11 -2.72
N VAL A 4 9.24 23.28 -1.68
CA VAL A 4 8.61 21.96 -1.75
C VAL A 4 7.11 22.10 -2.03
N PHE A 5 6.44 23.04 -1.36
CA PHE A 5 5.03 23.36 -1.64
C PHE A 5 4.81 23.88 -3.05
N MET A 6 5.73 24.69 -3.59
CA MET A 6 5.65 25.16 -4.97
C MET A 6 5.76 24.01 -5.97
N TYR A 7 6.70 23.08 -5.76
CA TYR A 7 6.84 21.92 -6.65
C TYR A 7 5.64 20.97 -6.60
N SER A 8 5.09 20.68 -5.42
CA SER A 8 3.91 19.82 -5.30
C SER A 8 2.67 20.45 -5.96
N PHE A 9 2.51 21.77 -5.85
CA PHE A 9 1.44 22.50 -6.51
C PHE A 9 1.56 22.46 -8.04
N ILE A 10 2.76 22.66 -8.58
CA ILE A 10 3.03 22.56 -10.02
C ILE A 10 2.70 21.16 -10.54
N LEU A 11 3.13 20.10 -9.82
CA LEU A 11 2.84 18.72 -10.20
C LEU A 11 1.35 18.40 -10.19
N PHE A 12 0.61 18.91 -9.19
CA PHE A 12 -0.85 18.76 -9.15
C PHE A 12 -1.51 19.42 -10.35
N MET A 13 -1.13 20.65 -10.69
CA MET A 13 -1.66 21.39 -11.84
C MET A 13 -1.36 20.71 -13.19
N ILE A 14 -0.19 20.12 -13.34
CA ILE A 14 0.16 19.38 -14.56
C ILE A 14 -0.72 18.13 -14.71
N ASN A 15 -0.94 17.37 -13.63
CA ASN A 15 -1.78 16.18 -13.65
C ASN A 15 -3.25 16.49 -13.94
N THR A 16 -3.79 17.57 -13.36
CA THR A 16 -5.17 17.99 -13.65
C THR A 16 -5.33 18.48 -15.08
N LEU A 17 -4.33 19.18 -15.63
CA LEU A 17 -4.35 19.63 -17.02
C LEU A 17 -4.27 18.44 -17.99
N LEU A 18 -3.42 17.44 -17.72
CA LEU A 18 -3.38 16.19 -18.50
C LEU A 18 -4.72 15.44 -18.47
N LEU A 19 -5.37 15.37 -17.30
CA LEU A 19 -6.70 14.78 -17.17
C LEU A 19 -7.74 15.54 -18.01
N LEU A 20 -7.74 16.87 -17.96
CA LEU A 20 -8.66 17.71 -18.74
C LEU A 20 -8.44 17.54 -20.25
N LEU A 21 -7.19 17.54 -20.70
CA LEU A 21 -6.85 17.25 -22.10
C LEU A 21 -7.35 15.88 -22.52
N GLY A 22 -7.14 14.85 -21.69
CA GLY A 22 -7.65 13.51 -21.93
C GLY A 22 -9.18 13.45 -22.05
N LEU A 23 -9.90 14.23 -21.24
CA LEU A 23 -11.36 14.33 -21.32
C LEU A 23 -11.84 15.09 -22.57
N ILE A 24 -11.13 16.15 -22.99
CA ILE A 24 -11.47 16.94 -24.19
C ILE A 24 -11.22 16.13 -25.47
N ILE A 25 -10.09 15.41 -25.54
CA ILE A 25 -9.73 14.56 -26.70
C ILE A 25 -10.65 13.33 -26.77
N ASN A 26 -11.10 12.82 -25.62
CA ASN A 26 -11.97 11.66 -25.58
C ASN A 26 -13.37 12.01 -26.11
N LYS A 27 -13.63 11.64 -27.37
CA LYS A 27 -14.96 11.70 -27.99
C LYS A 27 -15.88 10.63 -27.38
N ARG A 28 -16.43 10.91 -26.20
CA ARG A 28 -17.44 10.04 -25.58
C ARG A 28 -18.79 10.24 -26.27
N SER A 29 -19.25 9.21 -26.99
CA SER A 29 -20.68 9.04 -27.25
C SER A 29 -21.38 8.79 -25.91
N TYR A 30 -22.24 9.73 -25.49
CA TYR A 30 -22.94 9.69 -24.20
C TYR A 30 -24.09 8.66 -24.16
N SER A 31 -24.40 8.02 -25.29
CA SER A 31 -25.63 7.22 -25.46
C SER A 31 -25.45 5.99 -26.36
N ASP A 32 -24.31 5.31 -26.30
CA ASP A 32 -24.18 4.00 -26.98
C ASP A 32 -24.64 2.90 -26.03
N ARG A 33 -25.72 2.20 -26.43
CA ARG A 33 -26.26 1.03 -25.71
C ARG A 33 -25.18 -0.01 -25.43
N GLU A 34 -24.27 -0.20 -26.37
CA GLU A 34 -23.19 -1.19 -26.30
C GLU A 34 -22.07 -0.83 -25.30
N LYS A 35 -22.01 0.43 -24.82
CA LYS A 35 -21.15 0.79 -23.68
C LYS A 35 -21.81 0.51 -22.33
N ASN A 36 -23.14 0.49 -22.32
CA ASN A 36 -23.94 0.26 -21.11
C ASN A 36 -24.36 -1.21 -20.97
N SER A 37 -24.07 -2.06 -21.95
CA SER A 37 -24.24 -3.51 -21.87
C SER A 37 -23.02 -4.16 -21.23
N PRO A 38 -23.19 -5.29 -20.52
CA PRO A 38 -22.07 -6.10 -20.06
C PRO A 38 -21.27 -6.61 -21.26
N PHE A 39 -19.93 -6.53 -21.15
CA PHE A 39 -19.02 -7.01 -22.20
C PHE A 39 -19.23 -8.50 -22.48
N GLU A 40 -19.08 -8.87 -23.76
CA GLU A 40 -19.53 -10.11 -24.45
C GLU A 40 -19.22 -11.46 -23.78
N CYS A 41 -18.44 -11.50 -22.71
CA CYS A 41 -18.29 -12.71 -21.91
C CYS A 41 -19.50 -13.02 -21.01
N GLY A 42 -20.60 -12.25 -21.09
CA GLY A 42 -21.90 -12.62 -20.51
C GLY A 42 -21.91 -12.67 -18.98
N PHE A 43 -20.93 -12.04 -18.34
CA PHE A 43 -20.98 -11.83 -16.90
C PHE A 43 -21.93 -10.67 -16.63
N ASP A 44 -23.10 -10.99 -16.08
CA ASP A 44 -23.91 -9.97 -15.41
C ASP A 44 -23.02 -9.26 -14.38
N PRO A 45 -23.05 -7.92 -14.29
CA PRO A 45 -22.36 -7.20 -13.24
C PRO A 45 -22.79 -7.82 -11.92
N SER A 46 -21.83 -8.43 -11.19
CA SER A 46 -22.12 -9.27 -10.04
C SER A 46 -23.10 -8.57 -9.09
N ILE A 47 -24.34 -9.08 -9.05
CA ILE A 47 -25.48 -8.48 -8.33
C ILE A 47 -25.25 -8.55 -6.80
N TYR A 48 -24.32 -9.37 -6.35
CA TYR A 48 -24.04 -9.57 -4.94
C TYR A 48 -23.16 -8.46 -4.38
N THR A 49 -23.76 -7.58 -3.58
CA THR A 49 -23.05 -6.60 -2.74
C THR A 49 -22.09 -7.25 -1.73
N ARG A 50 -22.23 -8.56 -1.51
CA ARG A 50 -21.35 -9.38 -0.67
C ARG A 50 -20.72 -10.48 -1.52
N ALA A 51 -19.59 -10.17 -2.14
CA ALA A 51 -18.71 -11.19 -2.70
C ALA A 51 -18.07 -11.99 -1.55
N PRO A 52 -17.84 -13.30 -1.70
CA PRO A 52 -17.07 -14.06 -0.72
C PRO A 52 -15.68 -13.44 -0.58
N PHE A 53 -15.39 -12.97 0.62
CA PHE A 53 -14.13 -12.32 0.94
C PHE A 53 -13.07 -13.38 1.27
N SER A 54 -11.91 -13.29 0.63
CA SER A 54 -10.83 -14.21 0.94
C SER A 54 -10.17 -13.82 2.26
N MET A 55 -10.13 -14.74 3.23
CA MET A 55 -9.43 -14.53 4.50
C MET A 55 -7.91 -14.31 4.31
N ARG A 56 -7.33 -14.78 3.20
CA ARG A 56 -5.90 -14.62 2.92
C ARG A 56 -5.52 -13.16 2.60
N PHE A 57 -6.29 -12.48 1.74
CA PHE A 57 -6.04 -11.05 1.48
C PHE A 57 -6.22 -10.20 2.75
N PHE A 58 -7.15 -10.57 3.62
CA PHE A 58 -7.30 -9.92 4.93
C PHE A 58 -6.06 -10.05 5.80
N LEU A 59 -5.58 -11.29 5.99
CA LEU A 59 -4.42 -11.58 6.82
C LEU A 59 -3.19 -10.84 6.30
N LEU A 60 -2.98 -10.82 4.98
CA LEU A 60 -1.90 -10.05 4.36
C LEU A 60 -2.00 -8.55 4.67
N THR A 61 -3.21 -7.98 4.63
CA THR A 61 -3.44 -6.56 4.96
C THR A 61 -3.13 -6.26 6.43
N VAL A 62 -3.54 -7.15 7.34
CA VAL A 62 -3.25 -7.00 8.77
C VAL A 62 -1.76 -7.11 9.06
N ILE A 63 -1.09 -8.11 8.46
CA ILE A 63 0.36 -8.31 8.60
C ILE A 63 1.12 -7.09 8.05
N PHE A 64 0.72 -6.58 6.88
CA PHE A 64 1.31 -5.36 6.32
C PHE A 64 1.18 -4.15 7.25
N LEU A 65 0.01 -3.96 7.87
CA LEU A 65 -0.21 -2.87 8.82
C LEU A 65 0.71 -2.97 10.04
N ILE A 66 0.88 -4.17 10.59
CA ILE A 66 1.77 -4.40 11.73
C ILE A 66 3.23 -4.12 11.33
N PHE A 67 3.69 -4.65 10.19
CA PHE A 67 5.05 -4.39 9.71
C PHE A 67 5.32 -2.90 9.43
N ASP A 68 4.33 -2.14 8.96
CA ASP A 68 4.48 -0.70 8.74
C ASP A 68 4.70 0.05 10.07
N ILE A 69 3.97 -0.34 11.13
CA ILE A 69 4.18 0.20 12.49
C ILE A 69 5.57 -0.16 13.02
N GLU A 70 6.04 -1.38 12.79
CA GLU A 70 7.37 -1.82 13.21
C GLU A 70 8.49 -1.03 12.51
N ILE A 71 8.33 -0.74 11.21
CA ILE A 71 9.27 0.09 10.45
C ILE A 71 9.29 1.53 10.98
N ILE A 72 8.13 2.10 11.33
CA ILE A 72 8.06 3.44 11.93
C ILE A 72 8.86 3.48 13.25
N LEU A 73 8.81 2.41 14.05
CA LEU A 73 9.58 2.30 15.30
C LEU A 73 11.10 2.15 15.06
N LEU A 74 11.53 1.63 13.91
CA LEU A 74 12.95 1.52 13.55
C LEU A 74 13.59 2.87 13.21
N ILE A 75 12.84 3.83 12.68
CA ILE A 75 13.38 5.15 12.29
C ILE A 75 14.09 5.88 13.46
N PRO A 76 13.46 6.09 14.63
CA PRO A 76 14.11 6.77 15.75
C PRO A 76 15.30 5.97 16.30
N LEU A 77 15.26 4.64 16.23
CA LEU A 77 16.35 3.76 16.65
C LEU A 77 17.64 4.06 15.86
N VAL A 78 17.54 4.20 14.53
CA VAL A 78 18.69 4.53 13.67
C VAL A 78 19.28 5.89 14.06
N THR A 79 18.44 6.89 14.31
CA THR A 79 18.91 8.22 14.73
C THR A 79 19.61 8.19 16.09
N ASN A 80 19.12 7.38 17.04
CA ASN A 80 19.72 7.24 18.36
C ASN A 80 21.08 6.52 18.32
N ILE A 81 21.24 5.53 17.46
CA ILE A 81 22.55 4.86 17.27
C ILE A 81 23.59 5.87 16.77
N MET A 82 23.22 6.74 15.82
CA MET A 82 24.14 7.75 15.28
C MET A 82 24.44 8.89 16.26
N ALA A 83 23.47 9.28 17.09
CA ALA A 83 23.61 10.42 18.00
C ALA A 83 24.30 10.08 19.33
N SER A 84 24.29 8.81 19.74
CA SER A 84 24.81 8.40 21.05
C SER A 84 26.28 7.94 20.98
N ASN A 85 27.05 8.23 22.04
CA ASN A 85 28.41 7.72 22.20
C ASN A 85 28.48 6.41 23.02
N THR A 86 27.34 5.88 23.45
CA THR A 86 27.26 4.68 24.31
C THR A 86 26.88 3.45 23.50
N HIS A 87 27.29 2.26 23.93
CA HIS A 87 26.90 1.00 23.28
C HIS A 87 25.44 0.57 23.52
N TRP A 88 24.71 1.25 24.41
CA TRP A 88 23.35 0.85 24.82
C TRP A 88 22.30 0.88 23.71
N PRO A 89 22.18 1.93 22.88
CA PRO A 89 21.23 1.92 21.75
C PRO A 89 21.58 0.86 20.71
N LEU A 90 22.87 0.59 20.48
CA LEU A 90 23.29 -0.49 19.58
C LEU A 90 22.82 -1.86 20.10
N THR A 91 23.03 -2.18 21.37
CA THR A 91 22.57 -3.47 21.93
C THR A 91 21.05 -3.58 21.93
N SER A 92 20.33 -2.50 22.27
CA SER A 92 18.87 -2.47 22.21
C SER A 92 18.34 -2.68 20.79
N SER A 93 19.02 -2.10 19.78
CA SER A 93 18.61 -2.24 18.38
C SER A 93 18.75 -3.65 17.84
N ILE A 94 19.83 -4.33 18.22
CA ILE A 94 20.09 -5.71 17.83
C ILE A 94 19.04 -6.63 18.45
N LEU A 95 18.72 -6.40 19.73
CA LEU A 95 17.69 -7.17 20.43
C LEU A 95 16.30 -6.94 19.80
N PHE A 96 15.96 -5.69 19.47
CA PHE A 96 14.71 -5.36 18.79
C PHE A 96 14.61 -6.02 17.41
N MET A 97 15.66 -5.94 16.58
CA MET A 97 15.71 -6.63 15.29
C MET A 97 15.57 -8.14 15.41
N PHE A 98 16.15 -8.75 16.45
CA PHE A 98 16.02 -10.18 16.69
C PHE A 98 14.58 -10.60 17.00
N ILE A 99 13.86 -9.79 17.79
CA ILE A 99 12.44 -10.03 18.08
C ILE A 99 11.60 -9.95 16.79
N LEU A 100 11.83 -8.95 15.95
CA LEU A 100 11.13 -8.80 14.67
C LEU A 100 11.35 -10.01 13.75
N LEU A 101 12.60 -10.47 13.63
CA LEU A 101 12.94 -11.64 12.83
C LEU A 101 12.26 -12.92 13.34
N MET A 102 12.21 -13.10 14.66
CA MET A 102 11.50 -14.23 15.28
C MET A 102 9.98 -14.16 15.03
N GLY A 103 9.39 -12.96 15.10
CA GLY A 103 7.98 -12.73 14.77
C GLY A 103 7.65 -13.13 13.33
N LEU A 104 8.45 -12.64 12.38
CA LEU A 104 8.30 -12.98 10.96
C LEU A 104 8.47 -14.49 10.71
N TYR A 105 9.46 -15.14 11.35
CA TYR A 105 9.65 -16.57 11.22
C TYR A 105 8.46 -17.38 11.75
N HIS A 106 7.88 -16.94 12.88
CA HIS A 106 6.67 -17.54 13.42
C HIS A 106 5.49 -17.40 12.45
N GLU A 107 5.25 -16.20 11.90
CA GLU A 107 4.18 -15.96 10.91
C GLU A 107 4.34 -16.79 9.64
N TRP A 108 5.59 -16.98 9.19
CA TRP A 108 5.89 -17.82 8.04
C TRP A 108 5.59 -19.30 8.34
N ASN A 109 5.98 -19.80 9.52
CA ASN A 109 5.69 -21.18 9.90
C ASN A 109 4.18 -21.45 10.04
N GLN A 110 3.38 -20.42 10.40
CA GLN A 110 1.91 -20.50 10.41
C GLN A 110 1.28 -20.50 9.01
N GLY A 111 2.08 -20.34 7.94
CA GLY A 111 1.62 -20.37 6.56
C GLY A 111 0.78 -19.15 6.15
N SER A 112 0.79 -18.09 6.96
CA SER A 112 0.05 -16.84 6.68
C SER A 112 0.53 -16.13 5.40
N LEU A 113 1.81 -16.31 5.07
CA LEU A 113 2.48 -15.76 3.89
C LEU A 113 2.40 -16.66 2.65
N ASN A 114 1.83 -17.87 2.76
CA ASN A 114 1.74 -18.78 1.62
C ASN A 114 0.56 -18.38 0.73
N TRP A 115 0.86 -17.73 -0.40
CA TRP A 115 -0.16 -17.15 -1.25
C TRP A 115 -1.00 -18.24 -1.94
N MET A 116 -0.37 -19.28 -2.50
CA MET A 116 -1.03 -20.44 -3.10
C MET A 116 -0.14 -21.70 -3.08
N LYS A 117 -0.79 -22.85 -2.88
CA LYS A 117 -0.65 -23.97 -3.82
C LYS A 117 -1.84 -23.91 -4.76
#